data_AF-A0A1Q9A2X3-F1
#
_entry.id   AF-A0A1Q9A2X3-F1
#
_cell.length_a   1.000
_cell.length_b   1.000
_cell.length_c   1.000
_cell.angle_alpha   90.00
_cell.angle_beta   90.00
_cell.angle_gamma   90.00
#
_symmetry.space_group_name_H-M   'P 1'
#
loop_
_entity.id
_entity.type
_entity.pdbx_description
1 polymer ?
#
loop_
_entity_poly.entity_id
_entity_poly.type
_entity_poly.pdbx_seq_one_letter_code
_entity_poly.pdbx_strand_id
1 'polypeptide(L)'
;MFNGDQSPLDRARPLLLLDTNILSARARVRPPVGLTEWLKEASDTVDFCVCFPVLVEIKRGALLALDPSQAKRIRDAIDAIIRTDFIFLGAGEETAEIYARMLSTKALKNIWYVKPYSKHNRISQDLLIAAIAISHGIPIVTCDCDYQLIDSFFKLPGVYDPITSKWTIEPAVPIDLPTLPQARGALGAS
;
A
#
# COMPACT_ATOMS: atom_id res chain seq x y z
N MET A 1 7.03 -38.63 28.03
CA MET A 1 7.72 -37.37 28.38
C MET A 1 8.67 -37.03 27.25
N PHE A 2 8.25 -36.13 26.37
CA PHE A 2 9.10 -35.15 25.68
C PHE A 2 8.14 -33.99 25.38
N ASN A 3 8.20 -32.96 26.21
CA ASN A 3 7.52 -31.70 25.94
C ASN A 3 8.18 -31.12 24.70
N GLY A 4 7.45 -31.09 23.59
CA GLY A 4 7.82 -30.30 22.43
C GLY A 4 7.55 -28.84 22.78
N ASP A 5 8.52 -28.22 23.43
CA ASP A 5 8.60 -26.78 23.63
C ASP A 5 8.53 -26.11 22.26
N GLN A 6 7.38 -25.51 21.94
CA GLN A 6 7.25 -24.68 20.74
C GLN A 6 8.02 -23.39 21.02
N SER A 7 9.15 -23.23 20.32
CA SER A 7 9.94 -22.00 20.31
C SER A 7 9.04 -20.79 20.00
N PRO A 8 9.11 -19.68 20.78
CA PRO A 8 8.31 -18.47 20.54
C PRO A 8 8.62 -17.71 19.24
N LEU A 9 9.52 -18.23 18.38
CA LEU A 9 10.09 -17.52 17.23
C LEU A 9 9.63 -18.01 15.85
N ASP A 10 8.63 -18.89 15.76
CA ASP A 10 8.26 -19.56 14.50
C ASP A 10 6.97 -19.07 13.82
N ARG A 11 6.57 -17.81 14.04
CA ARG A 11 5.62 -17.14 13.14
C ARG A 11 6.33 -16.01 12.40
N ALA A 12 6.56 -16.21 11.11
CA ALA A 12 6.89 -15.10 10.21
C ALA A 12 5.88 -13.97 10.43
N ARG A 13 6.38 -12.73 10.52
CA ARG A 13 5.52 -11.57 10.74
C ARG A 13 4.52 -11.45 9.59
N PRO A 14 3.29 -10.97 9.83
CA PRO A 14 2.35 -10.72 8.76
C PRO A 14 2.95 -9.80 7.69
N LEU A 15 2.63 -10.07 6.43
CA LEU A 15 3.05 -9.24 5.32
C LEU A 15 2.00 -8.17 5.04
N LEU A 16 2.44 -6.96 4.70
CA LEU A 16 1.57 -5.87 4.24
C LEU A 16 2.12 -5.23 2.96
N LEU A 17 1.30 -5.15 1.91
CA LEU A 17 1.68 -4.53 0.64
C LEU A 17 1.44 -3.02 0.69
N LEU A 18 2.51 -2.23 0.58
CA LEU A 18 2.40 -0.77 0.49
C LEU A 18 1.96 -0.33 -0.90
N ASP A 19 0.93 0.50 -0.96
CA ASP A 19 0.51 1.19 -2.17
C ASP A 19 1.40 2.41 -2.50
N THR A 20 1.39 2.84 -3.76
CA THR A 20 2.10 4.01 -4.28
C THR A 20 1.78 5.28 -3.49
N ASN A 21 0.52 5.45 -3.06
CA ASN A 21 0.09 6.68 -2.39
C ASN A 21 0.74 6.87 -1.01
N ILE A 22 0.99 5.79 -0.26
CA ILE A 22 1.65 5.82 1.05
C ILE A 22 3.10 6.24 0.89
N LEU A 23 3.80 5.61 -0.05
CA LEU A 23 5.21 5.89 -0.33
C LEU A 23 5.39 7.30 -0.90
N SER A 24 4.48 7.73 -1.77
CA SER A 24 4.47 9.10 -2.30
C SER A 24 4.16 10.13 -1.22
N ALA A 25 3.25 9.83 -0.28
CA ALA A 25 2.91 10.71 0.84
C ALA A 25 4.09 10.90 1.80
N ARG A 26 4.82 9.81 2.11
CA ARG A 26 6.06 9.85 2.89
C ARG A 26 7.14 10.72 2.26
N ALA A 27 7.23 10.76 0.92
CA ALA A 27 8.24 11.54 0.19
C ALA A 27 7.92 13.06 0.06
N ARG A 28 6.78 13.52 0.56
CA ARG A 28 6.38 14.94 0.50
C ARG A 28 7.27 15.80 1.42
N VAL A 29 7.38 17.10 1.13
CA VAL A 29 8.10 18.06 2.00
C VAL A 29 7.47 18.08 3.39
N ARG A 30 6.15 17.96 3.45
CA ARG A 30 5.36 17.80 4.66
C ARG A 30 4.54 16.51 4.50
N PRO A 31 5.07 15.37 4.95
CA PRO A 31 4.29 14.13 5.02
C PRO A 31 3.07 14.33 5.95
N PRO A 32 2.01 13.52 5.82
CA PRO A 32 0.97 13.45 6.82
C PRO A 32 1.59 13.26 8.21
N VAL A 33 1.13 14.05 9.18
CA VAL A 33 1.62 14.01 10.57
C VAL A 33 1.51 12.57 11.08
N GLY A 34 2.58 12.02 11.64
CA GLY A 34 2.58 10.67 12.24
C GLY A 34 2.78 9.51 11.26
N LEU A 35 2.77 9.72 9.94
CA LEU A 35 2.92 8.62 8.97
C LEU A 35 4.30 7.94 9.03
N THR A 36 5.36 8.74 9.22
CA THR A 36 6.73 8.19 9.28
C THR A 36 6.93 7.39 10.57
N GLU A 37 6.41 7.90 11.68
CA GLU A 37 6.41 7.24 12.99
C GLU A 37 5.59 5.95 12.94
N TRP A 38 4.40 5.99 12.35
CA TRP A 38 3.54 4.82 12.17
C TRP A 38 4.22 3.73 11.34
N LEU A 39 4.85 4.08 10.20
CA LEU A 39 5.59 3.11 9.38
C LEU A 39 6.75 2.48 10.15
N LYS A 40 7.43 3.25 11.00
CA LYS A 40 8.52 2.73 11.83
C LYS A 40 7.99 1.78 12.90
N GLU A 41 6.96 2.17 13.64
CA GLU A 41 6.37 1.36 14.71
C GLU A 41 5.72 0.08 14.15
N ALA A 42 4.99 0.19 13.04
CA ALA A 42 4.38 -0.97 12.38
C ALA A 42 5.45 -1.96 11.88
N SER A 43 6.63 -1.48 11.46
CA SER A 43 7.73 -2.36 11.03
C SER A 43 8.32 -3.24 12.14
N ASP A 44 7.94 -3.02 13.40
CA ASP A 44 8.27 -3.94 14.49
C ASP A 44 7.37 -5.18 14.48
N THR A 45 6.11 -5.06 14.00
CA THR A 45 5.10 -6.13 14.02
C THR A 45 4.82 -6.79 12.67
N VAL A 46 5.08 -6.10 11.56
CA VAL A 46 4.83 -6.58 10.19
C VAL A 46 6.05 -6.43 9.30
N ASP A 47 6.10 -7.22 8.23
CA ASP A 47 7.05 -7.05 7.14
C ASP A 47 6.35 -6.34 5.97
N PHE A 48 6.90 -5.21 5.56
CA PHE A 48 6.34 -4.47 4.44
C PHE A 48 6.85 -5.00 3.10
N CYS A 49 5.92 -5.08 2.16
CA CYS A 49 6.14 -5.52 0.79
C CYS A 49 5.90 -4.37 -0.19
N VAL A 50 6.55 -4.45 -1.35
CA VAL A 50 6.24 -3.63 -2.53
C VAL A 50 6.15 -4.53 -3.75
N CYS A 51 5.51 -4.05 -4.82
CA CYS A 51 5.40 -4.80 -6.07
C CYS A 51 5.75 -3.95 -7.29
N PHE A 52 5.88 -4.61 -8.45
CA PHE A 52 6.27 -3.97 -9.71
C PHE A 52 5.46 -2.71 -10.06
N PRO A 53 4.11 -2.71 -10.08
CA PRO A 53 3.34 -1.51 -10.41
C PRO A 53 3.62 -0.33 -9.48
N VAL A 54 3.81 -0.57 -8.17
CA VAL A 54 4.14 0.47 -7.20
C VAL A 54 5.47 1.14 -7.54
N LEU A 55 6.51 0.35 -7.83
CA LEU A 55 7.80 0.91 -8.25
C LEU A 55 7.72 1.68 -9.57
N VAL A 56 6.95 1.19 -10.55
CA VAL A 56 6.75 1.87 -11.82
C VAL A 56 6.09 3.23 -11.60
N GLU A 57 5.05 3.31 -10.77
CA GLU A 57 4.36 4.58 -10.52
C GLU A 57 5.24 5.60 -9.81
N ILE A 58 5.99 5.18 -8.77
CA ILE A 58 6.89 6.08 -8.04
C ILE A 58 8.04 6.56 -8.94
N LYS A 59 8.67 5.65 -9.70
CA LYS A 59 9.74 6.02 -10.65
C LYS A 59 9.25 6.95 -11.74
N ARG A 60 8.07 6.69 -12.31
CA ARG A 60 7.42 7.59 -13.28
C ARG A 60 7.17 8.97 -12.66
N GLY A 61 6.70 9.02 -11.42
CA GLY A 61 6.51 10.27 -10.68
C GLY A 61 7.80 11.08 -10.54
N ALA A 62 8.93 10.42 -10.24
CA ALA A 62 10.23 11.09 -10.16
C ALA A 62 10.72 11.64 -11.52
N LEU A 63 10.45 10.93 -12.61
CA LEU A 63 10.83 11.35 -13.97
C LEU A 63 10.00 12.52 -14.48
N LEU A 64 8.74 12.61 -14.07
CA LEU A 64 7.83 13.70 -14.46
C LEU A 64 7.90 14.92 -13.53
N ALA A 65 8.60 14.82 -12.40
CA ALA A 65 8.74 15.93 -11.47
C ALA A 65 9.57 17.06 -12.10
N LEU A 66 8.94 18.23 -12.26
CA LEU A 66 9.59 19.43 -12.81
C LEU A 66 10.59 20.06 -11.83
N ASP A 67 10.35 19.91 -10.53
CA ASP A 67 11.23 20.38 -9.47
C ASP A 67 12.33 19.33 -9.17
N PRO A 68 13.62 19.66 -9.38
CA PRO A 68 14.73 18.76 -9.08
C PRO A 68 14.75 18.30 -7.61
N SER A 69 14.29 19.14 -6.68
CA SER A 69 14.24 18.81 -5.26
C SER A 69 13.16 17.75 -4.95
N GLN A 70 12.01 17.86 -5.63
CA GLN A 70 10.95 16.86 -5.57
C GLN A 70 11.41 15.55 -6.18
N ALA A 71 12.05 15.59 -7.36
CA ALA A 71 12.60 14.41 -8.00
C ALA A 71 13.63 13.71 -7.10
N LYS A 72 14.51 14.47 -6.43
CA LYS A 72 15.47 13.93 -5.46
C LYS A 72 14.76 13.25 -4.28
N ARG A 73 13.76 13.88 -3.66
CA ARG A 73 13.02 13.28 -2.54
C ARG A 73 12.34 11.95 -2.91
N ILE A 74 11.78 11.87 -4.12
CA ILE A 74 11.17 10.63 -4.60
C ILE A 74 12.24 9.55 -4.82
N ARG A 75 13.39 9.90 -5.40
CA ARG A 75 14.52 8.96 -5.56
C ARG A 75 15.07 8.48 -4.22
N ASP A 76 15.28 9.39 -3.27
CA ASP A 76 15.76 9.02 -1.93
C ASP A 76 14.76 8.08 -1.23
N ALA A 77 13.44 8.27 -1.43
CA ALA A 77 12.42 7.37 -0.92
C ALA A 77 12.45 5.99 -1.61
N ILE A 78 12.66 5.93 -2.93
CA ILE A 78 12.88 4.67 -3.67
C ILE A 78 14.13 3.96 -3.15
N ASP A 79 15.24 4.67 -3.00
CA ASP A 79 16.50 4.11 -2.52
C ASP A 79 16.37 3.59 -1.10
N ALA A 80 15.61 4.30 -0.25
CA ALA A 80 15.28 3.81 1.08
C ALA A 80 14.51 2.48 0.99
N ILE A 81 13.46 2.38 0.15
CA ILE A 81 12.72 1.12 -0.05
C ILE A 81 13.66 0.00 -0.50
N ILE A 82 14.52 0.26 -1.48
CA ILE A 82 15.45 -0.75 -2.02
C ILE A 82 16.49 -1.20 -0.97
N ARG A 83 16.90 -0.30 -0.07
CA ARG A 83 17.91 -0.60 0.96
C ARG A 83 17.34 -1.23 2.24
N THR A 84 16.03 -1.25 2.45
CA THR A 84 15.41 -1.67 3.72
C THR A 84 14.82 -3.09 3.66
N ASP A 85 15.39 -4.00 2.87
CA ASP A 85 14.95 -5.42 2.79
C ASP A 85 13.45 -5.63 2.49
N PHE A 86 12.79 -4.70 1.80
CA PHE A 86 11.40 -4.88 1.41
C PHE A 86 11.24 -6.13 0.55
N ILE A 87 10.24 -6.95 0.86
CA ILE A 87 9.90 -8.11 0.06
C ILE A 87 9.27 -7.62 -1.25
N PHE A 88 9.86 -8.01 -2.37
CA PHE A 88 9.35 -7.68 -3.69
C PHE A 88 8.39 -8.77 -4.19
N LEU A 89 7.10 -8.45 -4.24
CA LEU A 89 6.08 -9.37 -4.74
C LEU A 89 6.07 -9.38 -6.27
N GLY A 90 6.29 -10.56 -6.84
CA GLY A 90 6.18 -10.81 -8.27
C GLY A 90 4.72 -11.02 -8.71
N ALA A 91 4.46 -10.76 -9.99
CA ALA A 91 3.23 -11.18 -10.66
C ALA A 91 3.45 -12.52 -11.36
N GLY A 92 2.53 -13.47 -11.14
CA GLY A 92 2.56 -14.81 -11.73
C GLY A 92 1.32 -15.11 -12.57
N GLU A 93 1.15 -16.38 -12.93
CA GLU A 93 -0.01 -16.86 -13.70
C GLU A 93 -1.35 -16.54 -13.00
N GLU A 94 -1.44 -16.78 -11.69
CA GLU A 94 -2.63 -16.47 -10.90
C GLU A 94 -2.94 -14.96 -10.89
N THR A 95 -1.92 -14.12 -10.72
CA THR A 95 -2.07 -12.67 -10.82
C THR A 95 -2.62 -12.26 -12.20
N ALA A 96 -2.11 -12.87 -13.28
CA ALA A 96 -2.53 -12.57 -14.63
C ALA A 96 -4.02 -12.94 -14.86
N GLU A 97 -4.46 -14.09 -14.37
CA GLU A 97 -5.86 -14.52 -14.45
C GLU A 97 -6.79 -13.55 -13.71
N ILE A 98 -6.46 -13.20 -12.46
CA ILE A 98 -7.25 -12.24 -11.67
C ILE A 98 -7.30 -10.87 -12.37
N TYR A 99 -6.15 -10.38 -12.82
CA TYR A 99 -6.04 -9.08 -13.47
C TYR A 99 -6.83 -9.01 -14.78
N ALA A 100 -6.77 -10.06 -15.62
CA ALA A 100 -7.55 -10.14 -16.86
C ALA A 100 -9.07 -10.09 -16.59
N ARG A 101 -9.53 -10.78 -15.54
CA ARG A 101 -10.93 -10.73 -15.10
C ARG A 101 -11.34 -9.34 -14.59
N MET A 102 -10.46 -8.67 -13.84
CA MET A 102 -10.71 -7.29 -13.37
C MET A 102 -10.85 -6.31 -14.53
N LEU A 103 -9.92 -6.36 -15.51
CA LEU A 103 -9.98 -5.52 -16.71
C LEU A 103 -11.24 -5.76 -17.55
N SER A 104 -11.76 -6.99 -17.53
CA SER A 104 -12.99 -7.37 -18.24
C SER A 104 -14.27 -6.96 -17.50
N THR A 105 -14.16 -6.53 -16.23
CA THR A 105 -15.31 -6.14 -15.40
C THR A 105 -15.68 -4.68 -15.68
N LYS A 106 -16.80 -4.45 -16.37
CA LYS A 106 -17.26 -3.11 -16.79
C LYS A 106 -17.38 -2.12 -15.62
N ALA A 107 -17.80 -2.58 -14.45
CA ALA A 107 -17.95 -1.73 -13.26
C ALA A 107 -16.62 -1.17 -12.71
N LEU A 108 -15.49 -1.79 -13.05
CA LEU A 108 -14.14 -1.34 -12.66
C LEU A 108 -13.47 -0.49 -13.75
N LYS A 109 -14.15 -0.22 -14.87
CA LYS A 109 -13.56 0.46 -16.04
C LYS A 109 -13.00 1.83 -15.68
N ASN A 110 -13.65 2.58 -14.79
CA ASN A 110 -13.22 3.90 -14.35
C ASN A 110 -11.88 3.92 -13.60
N ILE A 111 -11.43 2.77 -13.05
CA ILE A 111 -10.16 2.68 -12.31
C ILE A 111 -8.98 2.67 -13.29
N TRP A 112 -9.08 1.95 -14.41
CA TRP A 112 -7.97 1.80 -15.36
C TRP A 112 -8.12 2.62 -16.65
N TYR A 113 -9.33 3.09 -16.96
CA TYR A 113 -9.60 3.88 -18.15
C TYR A 113 -9.55 5.38 -17.86
N VAL A 114 -8.53 6.04 -18.39
CA VAL A 114 -8.42 7.51 -18.34
C VAL A 114 -9.54 8.13 -19.18
N LYS A 115 -10.37 8.98 -18.57
CA LYS A 115 -11.37 9.74 -19.32
C LYS A 115 -10.66 10.75 -20.24
N PRO A 116 -11.02 10.85 -21.53
CA PRO A 116 -10.58 11.95 -22.37
C PRO A 116 -10.92 13.26 -21.64
N TYR A 117 -9.98 14.21 -21.59
CA TYR A 117 -10.10 15.52 -20.92
C TYR A 117 -9.88 15.57 -19.39
N SER A 118 -9.55 14.48 -18.70
CA SER A 118 -9.05 14.62 -17.32
C SER A 118 -7.67 15.29 -17.32
N LYS A 119 -7.45 16.32 -16.51
CA LYS A 119 -6.15 17.01 -16.34
C LYS A 119 -5.01 16.08 -15.89
N HIS A 120 -5.33 14.84 -15.48
CA HIS A 120 -4.39 13.83 -15.03
C HIS A 120 -4.55 12.56 -15.89
N ASN A 121 -3.68 12.40 -16.89
CA ASN A 121 -3.54 11.16 -17.65
C ASN A 121 -2.84 10.06 -16.81
N ARG A 122 -3.30 9.80 -15.58
CA ARG A 122 -2.75 8.75 -14.74
C ARG A 122 -3.36 7.43 -15.19
N ILE A 123 -2.56 6.60 -15.85
CA ILE A 123 -2.82 5.16 -15.88
C ILE A 123 -2.60 4.69 -14.43
N SER A 124 -3.70 4.48 -13.71
CA SER A 124 -3.68 3.84 -12.40
C SER A 124 -3.30 2.36 -12.57
N GLN A 125 -2.52 1.86 -11.63
CA GLN A 125 -2.15 0.45 -11.54
C GLN A 125 -2.87 -0.27 -10.41
N ASP A 126 -3.89 0.35 -9.81
CA ASP A 126 -4.53 -0.13 -8.58
C ASP A 126 -5.17 -1.51 -8.79
N LEU A 127 -5.71 -1.80 -9.97
CA LEU A 127 -6.19 -3.15 -10.33
C LEU A 127 -5.08 -4.20 -10.37
N LEU A 128 -3.88 -3.85 -10.85
CA LEU A 128 -2.76 -4.78 -10.87
C LEU A 128 -2.20 -5.00 -9.45
N ILE A 129 -2.14 -3.94 -8.64
CA ILE A 129 -1.78 -4.02 -7.21
C ILE A 129 -2.76 -4.93 -6.47
N ALA A 130 -4.07 -4.73 -6.66
CA ALA A 130 -5.11 -5.57 -6.09
C ALA A 130 -5.00 -7.03 -6.53
N ALA A 131 -4.76 -7.29 -7.82
CA ALA A 131 -4.57 -8.66 -8.32
C ALA A 131 -3.37 -9.34 -7.67
N ILE A 132 -2.25 -8.62 -7.48
CA ILE A 132 -1.06 -9.14 -6.78
C ILE A 132 -1.42 -9.44 -5.32
N ALA A 133 -2.05 -8.51 -4.62
CA ALA A 133 -2.49 -8.68 -3.24
C ALA A 133 -3.36 -9.93 -3.06
N ILE A 134 -4.36 -10.12 -3.93
CA ILE A 134 -5.22 -11.31 -3.92
C ILE A 134 -4.42 -12.58 -4.17
N SER A 135 -3.56 -12.62 -5.19
CA SER A 135 -2.79 -13.83 -5.53
C SER A 135 -1.82 -14.26 -4.42
N HIS A 136 -1.33 -13.32 -3.60
CA HIS A 136 -0.46 -13.62 -2.47
C HIS A 136 -1.21 -13.73 -1.14
N GLY A 137 -2.51 -13.39 -1.09
CA GLY A 137 -3.28 -13.32 0.15
C GLY A 137 -2.77 -12.24 1.13
N ILE A 138 -2.18 -11.16 0.63
CA ILE A 138 -1.50 -10.13 1.43
C ILE A 138 -2.35 -8.84 1.48
N PRO A 139 -2.70 -8.35 2.68
CA PRO A 139 -3.45 -7.09 2.82
C PRO A 139 -2.69 -5.86 2.29
N ILE A 140 -3.44 -4.85 1.85
CA ILE A 140 -2.91 -3.63 1.23
C ILE A 140 -2.94 -2.47 2.25
N VAL A 141 -1.91 -1.65 2.28
CA VAL A 141 -1.88 -0.39 3.03
C VAL A 141 -2.02 0.77 2.07
N THR A 142 -3.11 1.52 2.16
CA THR A 142 -3.47 2.59 1.22
C THR A 142 -4.49 3.55 1.82
N CYS A 143 -4.47 4.81 1.37
CA CYS A 143 -5.56 5.77 1.63
C CYS A 143 -6.56 5.86 0.47
N ASP A 144 -6.43 5.01 -0.55
CA ASP A 144 -7.27 5.07 -1.74
C ASP A 144 -8.60 4.34 -1.50
N CYS A 145 -9.71 4.99 -1.84
CA CYS A 145 -11.04 4.42 -1.67
C CYS A 145 -11.47 3.53 -2.86
N ASP A 146 -10.71 3.50 -3.95
CA ASP A 146 -10.99 2.63 -5.09
C ASP A 146 -10.96 1.13 -4.71
N TYR A 147 -10.19 0.76 -3.68
CA TYR A 147 -10.11 -0.63 -3.21
C TYR A 147 -11.41 -1.18 -2.63
N GLN A 148 -12.27 -0.34 -2.05
CA GLN A 148 -13.61 -0.75 -1.61
C GLN A 148 -14.51 -1.11 -2.80
N LEU A 149 -14.38 -0.38 -3.91
CA LEU A 149 -15.08 -0.72 -5.15
C LEU A 149 -14.54 -2.04 -5.72
N ILE A 150 -13.21 -2.22 -5.73
CA ILE A 150 -12.59 -3.49 -6.15
C ILE A 150 -13.11 -4.66 -5.31
N ASP A 151 -13.14 -4.54 -3.97
CA ASP A 151 -13.61 -5.60 -3.06
C ASP A 151 -15.04 -6.05 -3.31
N SER A 152 -15.91 -5.14 -3.79
CA SER A 152 -17.29 -5.49 -4.12
C SER A 152 -17.40 -6.49 -5.27
N PHE A 153 -16.35 -6.64 -6.11
CA PHE A 153 -16.28 -7.60 -7.22
C PHE A 153 -15.22 -8.68 -7.03
N PHE A 154 -14.11 -8.37 -6.38
CA PHE A 154 -12.96 -9.24 -6.16
C PHE A 154 -12.50 -9.10 -4.71
N LYS A 155 -12.83 -10.09 -3.88
CA LYS A 155 -12.56 -10.05 -2.44
C LYS A 155 -11.09 -9.82 -2.15
N LEU A 156 -10.80 -8.73 -1.45
CA LEU A 156 -9.45 -8.37 -1.07
C LEU A 156 -9.08 -9.05 0.25
N PRO A 157 -7.80 -9.41 0.45
CA PRO A 157 -7.33 -10.06 1.68
C PRO A 157 -7.32 -9.14 2.91
N GLY A 158 -7.59 -7.85 2.72
CA GLY A 158 -7.62 -6.81 3.75
C GLY A 158 -7.10 -5.49 3.17
N VAL A 159 -7.60 -4.38 3.68
CA VAL A 159 -7.16 -3.03 3.30
C VAL A 159 -7.12 -2.14 4.53
N TYR A 160 -5.94 -1.60 4.83
CA TYR A 160 -5.71 -0.72 5.98
C TYR A 160 -5.39 0.70 5.51
N ASP A 161 -6.12 1.68 6.05
CA ASP A 161 -5.81 3.10 5.91
C ASP A 161 -5.08 3.60 7.16
N PRO A 162 -3.77 3.89 7.07
CA PRO A 162 -3.01 4.35 8.22
C PRO A 162 -3.44 5.74 8.69
N ILE A 163 -3.95 6.59 7.80
CA ILE A 163 -4.32 7.97 8.12
C ILE A 163 -5.57 8.00 8.99
N THR A 164 -6.55 7.14 8.69
CA THR A 164 -7.74 6.98 9.52
C THR A 164 -7.57 5.92 10.61
N SER A 165 -6.46 5.18 10.60
CA SER A 165 -6.13 4.07 11.51
C SER A 165 -7.24 3.01 11.53
N LYS A 166 -7.68 2.58 10.35
CA LYS A 166 -8.81 1.67 10.18
C LYS A 166 -8.56 0.64 9.09
N TRP A 167 -9.00 -0.58 9.34
CA TRP A 167 -9.29 -1.55 8.30
C TRP A 167 -10.56 -1.11 7.56
N THR A 168 -10.42 -0.71 6.30
CA THR A 168 -11.57 -0.46 5.41
C THR A 168 -12.15 -1.76 4.88
N ILE A 169 -11.32 -2.80 4.80
CA ILE A 169 -11.69 -4.19 4.57
C ILE A 169 -10.90 -5.02 5.59
N GLU A 170 -11.61 -5.76 6.43
CA GLU A 170 -11.00 -6.56 7.51
C GLU A 170 -10.23 -7.76 6.93
N PRO A 171 -9.02 -8.04 7.43
CA PRO A 171 -8.29 -9.23 7.06
C PRO A 171 -8.89 -10.48 7.71
N ALA A 172 -8.73 -11.64 7.06
CA ALA A 172 -9.24 -12.91 7.59
C ALA A 172 -8.57 -13.31 8.92
N VAL A 173 -7.29 -12.94 9.08
CA VAL A 173 -6.54 -13.08 10.33
C VAL A 173 -6.29 -11.67 10.87
N PRO A 174 -6.70 -11.36 12.11
CA PRO A 174 -6.45 -10.05 12.70
C PRO A 174 -4.95 -9.73 12.75
N ILE A 175 -4.59 -8.52 12.33
CA ILE A 175 -3.24 -7.98 12.42
C ILE A 175 -3.32 -6.73 13.29
N ASP A 176 -2.59 -6.74 14.41
CA ASP A 176 -2.53 -5.61 15.32
C ASP A 176 -1.53 -4.58 14.78
N LEU A 177 -2.03 -3.36 14.52
CA LEU A 177 -1.28 -2.27 13.93
C LEU A 177 -1.35 -1.05 14.85
N PRO A 178 -0.26 -0.27 14.94
CA PRO A 178 -0.26 0.92 15.76
C PRO A 178 -1.30 1.93 15.27
N THR A 179 -1.76 2.78 16.18
CA THR A 179 -2.62 3.90 15.81
C THR A 179 -1.76 5.09 15.43
N LEU A 180 -2.14 5.78 14.37
CA LEU A 180 -1.40 6.95 13.93
C LEU A 180 -1.75 8.11 14.88
N PRO A 181 -0.76 8.76 15.52
CA PRO A 181 -1.02 9.84 16.47
C PRO A 181 -1.77 10.96 15.77
N GLN A 182 -3.03 11.21 16.17
CA GLN A 182 -3.74 12.37 15.66
C GLN A 182 -3.05 13.63 16.19
N ALA A 183 -2.86 14.62 15.33
CA ALA A 183 -2.40 15.93 15.77
C ALA A 183 -3.35 16.39 16.89
N ARG A 184 -2.82 16.55 18.12
CA ARG A 184 -3.60 17.09 19.24
C ARG A 184 -4.23 18.38 18.74
N GLY A 185 -5.57 18.39 18.68
CA GLY A 185 -6.30 19.61 18.41
C GLY A 185 -5.82 20.68 19.36
N ALA A 186 -5.52 21.86 18.82
CA ALA A 186 -5.43 23.08 19.61
C ALA A 186 -6.83 23.32 20.24
N LEU A 187 -7.08 22.69 21.38
CA LEU A 187 -8.16 23.02 22.29
C LEU A 187 -7.51 23.50 23.59
N GLY A 188 -6.89 24.67 23.46
CA GLY A 188 -6.66 25.59 24.56
C GLY A 188 -7.25 26.93 24.13
N ALA A 189 -8.39 27.28 24.72
CA ALA A 189 -8.96 28.62 24.90
C ALA A 189 -10.49 28.57 24.81
N SER A 190 -11.15 28.39 25.96
CA SER A 190 -12.23 29.24 26.49
C SER A 190 -12.67 28.66 27.84
#